data_AF-A0A1I0S3H9-F1
#
_entry.id   AF-A0A1I0S3H9-F1
#
_cell.length_a   1.000
_cell.length_b   1.000
_cell.length_c   1.000
_cell.angle_alpha   90.00
_cell.angle_beta   90.00
_cell.angle_gamma   90.00
#
_symmetry.space_group_name_H-M   'P 1'
#
loop_
_entity.id
_entity.type
_entity.pdbx_description
1 polymer ?
#
loop_
_entity_poly.entity_id
_entity_poly.type
_entity_poly.pdbx_seq_one_letter_code
_entity_poly.pdbx_strand_id
1 'polypeptide(L)'
;MYLAYCFFAFLSLSLHNATRNVAEEDGDIPTIYRGTNTVLLNLWFFLTGLIAPIITMFLYTKWYLAIIYIVAGLLILMVMANNYVYQYHIVRRPPLYIPSRVDVRLSLITSLIGVIFLIILIA
;
A
#
# COMPACT_ATOMS: atom_id res chain seq x y z
N MET A 1 -6.72 3.92 -18.23
CA MET A 1 -7.07 2.85 -17.26
C MET A 1 -5.85 2.28 -16.54
N TYR A 2 -4.78 1.90 -17.25
CA TYR A 2 -3.58 1.35 -16.61
C TYR A 2 -2.91 2.31 -15.60
N LEU A 3 -2.88 3.62 -15.86
CA LEU A 3 -2.34 4.60 -14.90
C LEU A 3 -3.14 4.65 -13.59
N ALA A 4 -4.47 4.58 -13.66
CA ALA A 4 -5.33 4.55 -12.49
C ALA A 4 -5.11 3.25 -11.70
N TYR A 5 -5.03 2.11 -12.39
CA TYR A 5 -4.63 0.84 -11.77
C TYR A 5 -3.29 0.97 -11.03
N CYS A 6 -2.24 1.46 -11.70
CA CYS A 6 -0.91 1.59 -11.10
C CYS A 6 -0.91 2.54 -9.90
N PHE A 7 -1.68 3.63 -9.98
CA PHE A 7 -1.87 4.55 -8.86
C PHE A 7 -2.48 3.84 -7.64
N PHE A 8 -3.59 3.12 -7.79
CA PHE A 8 -4.21 2.39 -6.68
C PHE A 8 -3.32 1.26 -6.15
N ALA A 9 -2.59 0.57 -7.03
CA ALA A 9 -1.64 -0.46 -6.66
C ALA A 9 -0.51 0.10 -5.78
N PHE A 10 0.16 1.16 -6.23
CA PHE A 10 1.22 1.82 -5.48
C PHE A 10 0.70 2.47 -4.19
N LEU A 11 -0.51 3.04 -4.19
CA LEU A 11 -1.14 3.62 -3.01
C LEU A 11 -1.40 2.53 -1.96
N SER A 12 -1.92 1.37 -2.37
CA SER A 12 -2.20 0.25 -1.46
C SER A 12 -0.94 -0.27 -0.77
N LEU A 13 0.16 -0.41 -1.50
CA LEU A 13 1.46 -0.80 -0.95
C LEU A 13 2.02 0.27 -0.02
N SER A 14 1.93 1.54 -0.42
CA SER A 14 2.42 2.66 0.37
C SER A 14 1.67 2.78 1.70
N LEU A 15 0.35 2.62 1.68
CA LEU A 15 -0.49 2.58 2.88
C LEU A 15 -0.14 1.39 3.76
N HIS A 16 0.02 0.18 3.20
CA HIS A 16 0.40 -1.00 3.96
C HIS A 16 1.75 -0.84 4.68
N ASN A 17 2.73 -0.26 3.99
CA ASN A 17 4.05 0.01 4.58
C ASN A 17 3.95 1.09 5.67
N ALA A 18 3.20 2.16 5.43
CA ALA A 18 2.99 3.23 6.40
C ALA A 18 2.29 2.72 7.67
N THR A 19 1.22 1.93 7.53
CA THR A 19 0.49 1.33 8.66
C THR A 19 1.37 0.38 9.46
N ARG A 20 2.20 -0.42 8.76
CA ARG A 20 3.14 -1.33 9.41
C ARG A 20 4.24 -0.59 10.18
N ASN A 21 4.82 0.47 9.59
CA ASN A 21 5.84 1.27 10.26
C ASN A 21 5.30 1.88 11.56
N VAL A 22 4.09 2.43 11.54
CA VAL A 22 3.44 2.97 12.75
C VAL A 22 3.14 1.85 13.77
N ALA A 23 2.70 0.67 13.33
CA ALA A 23 2.47 -0.48 14.22
C ALA A 23 3.76 -0.94 14.94
N GLU A 24 4.88 -0.95 14.21
CA GLU A 24 6.19 -1.30 14.74
C GLU A 24 6.71 -0.21 15.70
N GLU A 25 6.50 1.06 15.38
CA GLU A 25 6.88 2.21 16.22
C GLU A 25 6.08 2.28 17.53
N ASP A 26 4.78 2.00 17.48
CA ASP A 26 3.89 1.99 18.65
C ASP A 26 4.00 0.69 19.48
N GLY A 27 4.66 -0.34 18.96
CA GLY A 27 4.76 -1.66 19.60
C GLY A 27 3.43 -2.44 19.67
N ASP A 28 2.38 -1.93 19.02
CA ASP A 28 1.03 -2.49 19.03
C ASP A 28 0.70 -3.13 17.67
N ILE A 29 1.25 -4.33 17.49
CA ILE A 29 1.13 -5.10 16.24
C ILE A 29 -0.25 -5.76 16.17
N PRO A 30 -1.13 -5.36 15.21
CA PRO A 30 -2.41 -5.99 14.99
C PRO A 30 -2.26 -7.50 14.79
N THR A 31 -3.28 -8.28 15.18
CA THR A 31 -3.30 -9.74 15.00
C THR A 31 -3.11 -10.17 13.54
N ILE A 32 -3.54 -9.33 12.59
CA ILE A 32 -3.35 -9.57 11.15
C ILE A 32 -1.87 -9.52 10.73
N TYR A 33 -1.06 -8.77 11.49
CA TYR A 33 0.39 -8.67 11.34
C TYR A 33 1.15 -9.59 12.32
N ARG A 34 0.58 -10.73 12.71
CA ARG A 34 1.31 -11.73 13.51
C ARG A 34 1.52 -13.05 12.77
N GLY A 35 2.69 -13.65 12.99
CA GLY A 35 3.03 -14.98 12.47
C GLY A 35 2.99 -15.07 10.94
N THR A 36 2.47 -16.19 10.42
CA THR A 36 2.40 -16.49 8.98
C THR A 36 1.55 -15.50 8.18
N ASN A 37 0.58 -14.83 8.80
CA ASN A 37 -0.28 -13.85 8.13
C ASN A 37 0.51 -12.63 7.65
N THR A 38 1.55 -12.21 8.38
CA THR A 38 2.43 -11.11 7.95
C THR A 38 3.08 -11.39 6.61
N VAL A 39 3.59 -12.61 6.45
CA VAL A 39 4.34 -13.03 5.27
C VAL A 39 3.39 -13.05 4.07
N LEU A 40 2.19 -13.60 4.24
CA LEU A 40 1.17 -13.63 3.20
C LEU A 40 0.70 -12.23 2.79
N LEU A 41 0.45 -11.35 3.74
CA LEU A 41 0.06 -9.95 3.46
C LEU A 41 1.18 -9.19 2.76
N ASN A 42 2.42 -9.29 3.23
CA ASN A 42 3.56 -8.66 2.58
C ASN A 42 3.74 -9.18 1.15
N LEU A 43 3.60 -10.49 0.94
CA LEU A 43 3.68 -11.08 -0.39
C LEU A 43 2.56 -10.57 -1.30
N TRP A 44 1.32 -10.51 -0.80
CA TRP A 44 0.17 -9.99 -1.54
C TRP A 44 0.40 -8.55 -2.00
N PHE A 45 0.75 -7.65 -1.08
CA PHE A 45 0.99 -6.24 -1.41
C PHE A 45 2.23 -6.04 -2.28
N PHE A 46 3.26 -6.87 -2.14
CA PHE A 46 4.42 -6.84 -3.02
C PHE A 46 4.05 -7.24 -4.45
N LEU A 47 3.29 -8.32 -4.63
CA LEU A 47 2.89 -8.78 -5.95
C LEU A 47 1.89 -7.83 -6.61
N THR A 48 0.81 -7.48 -5.91
CA THR A 48 -0.29 -6.66 -6.46
C THR A 48 0.04 -5.17 -6.49
N GLY A 49 0.85 -4.69 -5.55
CA GLY A 49 1.19 -3.28 -5.38
C GLY A 49 2.53 -2.84 -5.96
N LEU A 50 3.42 -3.77 -6.33
CA LEU A 50 4.72 -3.45 -6.96
C LEU A 50 4.94 -4.20 -8.28
N ILE A 51 4.96 -5.53 -8.26
CA ILE A 51 5.37 -6.32 -9.42
C ILE A 51 4.38 -6.18 -10.58
N ALA A 52 3.09 -6.41 -10.34
CA ALA A 52 2.05 -6.30 -11.35
C ALA A 52 1.91 -4.89 -11.98
N PRO A 53 1.93 -3.77 -11.24
CA PRO A 53 1.91 -2.45 -11.83
C PRO A 53 3.21 -2.09 -12.57
N ILE A 54 4.37 -2.58 -12.14
CA ILE A 54 5.63 -2.43 -12.91
C ILE A 54 5.48 -3.10 -14.27
N ILE A 55 5.09 -4.39 -14.30
CA ILE A 55 4.92 -5.14 -15.55
C ILE A 55 3.92 -4.40 -16.46
N THR A 56 2.81 -3.95 -15.90
CA THR A 56 1.78 -3.20 -16.64
C THR A 56 2.35 -1.89 -17.22
N MET A 57 3.11 -1.11 -16.44
CA MET A 57 3.74 0.11 -16.94
C MET A 57 4.70 -0.14 -18.11
N PHE A 58 5.48 -1.22 -18.07
CA PHE A 58 6.38 -1.59 -19.16
C PHE A 58 5.66 -2.13 -20.39
N LEU A 59 4.47 -2.73 -20.23
CA LEU A 59 3.66 -3.19 -21.36
C LEU A 59 2.96 -2.04 -22.09
N TYR A 60 2.48 -1.03 -21.36
CA TYR A 60 1.65 0.04 -21.92
C TYR A 60 2.37 1.39 -22.13
N THR A 61 3.64 1.49 -21.75
CA THR A 61 4.41 2.74 -21.83
C THR A 61 5.83 2.49 -22.36
N LYS A 62 6.45 3.50 -22.96
CA LYS A 62 7.87 3.43 -23.34
C LYS A 62 8.74 3.22 -22.09
N TRP A 63 9.75 2.37 -22.20
CA TRP A 63 10.59 1.93 -21.07
C TRP A 63 11.11 3.08 -20.19
N TYR A 64 11.57 4.18 -20.81
CA TYR A 64 12.11 5.33 -20.07
C TYR A 64 11.03 6.12 -19.32
N LEU A 65 9.83 6.23 -19.89
CA LEU A 65 8.68 6.85 -19.20
C LEU A 65 8.13 5.96 -18.09
N ALA A 66 8.09 4.64 -18.31
CA ALA A 66 7.66 3.68 -17.30
C ALA A 66 8.50 3.82 -16.03
N ILE A 67 9.84 3.90 -16.15
CA ILE A 67 10.74 4.13 -15.03
C ILE A 67 10.40 5.42 -14.29
N ILE A 68 10.24 6.53 -15.01
CA ILE A 68 9.92 7.83 -14.41
C ILE A 68 8.59 7.76 -13.64
N TYR A 69 7.55 7.18 -14.23
CA TYR A 69 6.24 7.07 -13.57
C TYR A 69 6.26 6.16 -12.35
N ILE A 70 7.00 5.03 -12.39
CA ILE A 70 7.13 4.12 -11.26
C ILE A 70 7.85 4.84 -10.11
N VAL A 71 9.01 5.46 -10.38
CA VAL A 71 9.83 6.11 -9.35
C VAL A 71 9.10 7.31 -8.76
N ALA A 72 8.58 8.21 -9.59
CA ALA A 72 7.85 9.39 -9.12
C ALA A 72 6.56 9.00 -8.39
N GLY A 73 5.81 8.03 -8.93
CA GLY A 73 4.57 7.53 -8.34
C GLY A 73 4.79 6.93 -6.96
N LEU A 74 5.78 6.05 -6.81
CA LEU A 74 6.13 5.45 -5.52
C LEU A 74 6.59 6.50 -4.50
N LEU A 75 7.47 7.43 -4.90
CA LEU A 75 7.93 8.48 -3.99
C LEU A 75 6.78 9.35 -3.49
N ILE A 76 5.93 9.84 -4.39
CA ILE A 76 4.79 10.70 -4.03
C ILE A 76 3.83 9.93 -3.12
N LEU A 77 3.47 8.70 -3.48
CA LEU A 77 2.49 7.91 -2.74
C LEU A 77 3.01 7.44 -1.39
N MET A 78 4.31 7.13 -1.25
CA MET A 78 4.93 6.86 0.03
C MET A 78 4.86 8.09 0.95
N VAL A 79 5.21 9.27 0.45
CA VAL A 79 5.13 10.52 1.23
C VAL A 79 3.69 10.82 1.65
N MET A 80 2.73 10.70 0.72
CA MET A 80 1.32 10.92 1.01
C MET A 80 0.76 9.91 2.01
N ALA A 81 1.05 8.62 1.83
CA ALA A 81 0.57 7.56 2.71
C ALA A 81 1.15 7.70 4.12
N ASN A 82 2.46 7.96 4.23
CA ASN A 82 3.08 8.23 5.53
C ASN A 82 2.43 9.46 6.18
N ASN A 83 2.31 10.59 5.47
CA ASN A 83 1.71 11.79 6.05
C ASN A 83 0.25 11.54 6.49
N TYR A 84 -0.54 10.81 5.69
CA TYR A 84 -1.91 10.46 6.03
C TYR A 84 -1.99 9.57 7.28
N VAL A 85 -1.24 8.46 7.31
CA VAL A 85 -1.25 7.55 8.47
C VAL A 85 -0.72 8.28 9.70
N TYR A 86 0.42 8.97 9.61
CA TYR A 86 0.98 9.70 10.74
C TYR A 86 0.02 10.82 11.23
N GLN A 87 -0.60 11.63 10.37
CA GLN A 87 -1.53 12.67 10.84
C GLN A 87 -2.79 12.10 11.50
N TYR A 88 -3.36 11.02 10.97
CA TYR A 88 -4.53 10.37 11.58
C TYR A 88 -4.19 9.62 12.88
N HIS A 89 -2.94 9.19 13.08
CA HIS A 89 -2.55 8.32 14.19
C HIS A 89 -1.71 9.02 15.29
N ILE A 90 -0.99 10.11 14.99
CA ILE A 90 -0.13 10.87 15.94
C ILE A 90 -0.94 11.64 17.00
N VAL A 91 -2.14 12.15 16.70
CA VAL A 91 -2.78 13.19 17.54
C VAL A 91 -3.15 12.74 18.96
N ARG A 92 -3.11 11.45 19.29
CA ARG A 92 -3.31 11.00 20.68
C ARG A 92 -2.51 9.73 20.92
N ARG A 93 -1.36 9.64 21.59
CA ARG A 93 -0.92 8.31 22.07
C ARG A 93 -2.01 7.75 23.01
N PRO A 94 -2.76 6.70 22.65
CA PRO A 94 -3.63 6.10 23.64
C PRO A 94 -2.74 5.45 24.69
N PRO A 95 -3.19 5.33 25.93
CA PRO A 95 -2.57 4.39 26.83
C PRO A 95 -2.59 2.96 26.24
N LEU A 96 -1.58 2.15 26.59
CA LEU A 96 -1.31 0.77 26.13
C LEU A 96 -2.47 -0.25 26.25
N TYR A 97 -3.61 0.14 26.83
CA TYR A 97 -4.76 -0.71 27.13
C TYR A 97 -5.97 -0.48 26.19
N ILE A 98 -5.82 0.37 25.16
CA ILE A 98 -6.86 0.64 24.15
C ILE A 98 -6.54 -0.19 22.89
N PRO A 99 -7.55 -0.75 22.19
CA PRO A 99 -7.34 -1.56 20.99
C PRO A 99 -6.50 -0.85 19.92
N SER A 100 -5.75 -1.67 19.18
CA SER A 100 -4.81 -1.25 18.13
C SER A 100 -5.42 -0.26 17.15
N ARG A 101 -4.68 0.84 16.97
CA ARG A 101 -5.07 1.98 16.13
C ARG A 101 -4.72 1.80 14.67
N VAL A 102 -3.95 0.77 14.36
CA VAL A 102 -3.45 0.52 13.02
C VAL A 102 -4.57 -0.11 12.21
N ASP A 103 -5.27 0.70 11.43
CA ASP A 103 -6.33 0.23 10.55
C ASP A 103 -5.77 -0.24 9.20
N VAL A 104 -5.71 -1.55 9.03
CA VAL A 104 -5.24 -2.22 7.80
C VAL A 104 -6.32 -2.24 6.71
N ARG A 105 -7.58 -1.89 7.04
CA ARG A 105 -8.69 -1.97 6.08
C ARG A 105 -8.48 -1.06 4.89
N LEU A 106 -7.88 0.10 5.07
CA LEU A 106 -7.70 1.07 3.99
C LEU A 106 -6.73 0.55 2.90
N SER A 107 -5.61 -0.06 3.29
CA SER A 107 -4.68 -0.69 2.35
C SER A 107 -5.34 -1.88 1.63
N LEU A 108 -6.13 -2.68 2.34
CA LEU A 108 -6.88 -3.80 1.77
C LEU A 108 -7.96 -3.34 0.77
N ILE A 109 -8.74 -2.32 1.12
CA ILE A 109 -9.79 -1.76 0.23
C ILE A 109 -9.15 -1.18 -1.03
N THR A 110 -8.08 -0.41 -0.89
CA THR A 110 -7.37 0.16 -2.05
C THR A 110 -6.73 -0.93 -2.91
N SER A 111 -6.22 -2.00 -2.31
CA SER A 111 -5.73 -3.17 -3.04
C SER A 111 -6.85 -3.86 -3.83
N LEU A 112 -8.01 -4.10 -3.23
CA LEU A 112 -9.18 -4.69 -3.91
C LEU A 112 -9.66 -3.83 -5.08
N ILE A 113 -9.73 -2.51 -4.90
CA ILE A 113 -10.04 -1.56 -5.98
C ILE A 113 -9.00 -1.70 -7.12
N GLY A 114 -7.71 -1.76 -6.78
CA GLY A 114 -6.63 -2.00 -7.73
C GLY A 114 -6.82 -3.30 -8.52
N VAL A 115 -7.16 -4.40 -7.84
CA VAL A 115 -7.43 -5.69 -8.50
C VAL A 115 -8.62 -5.60 -9.45
N ILE A 116 -9.70 -4.91 -9.09
CA ILE A 116 -10.85 -4.70 -9.99
C ILE A 116 -10.41 -3.95 -11.26
N PHE A 117 -9.62 -2.88 -11.12
CA PHE A 117 -9.08 -2.17 -12.28
C PHE A 117 -8.16 -3.04 -13.14
N LEU A 118 -7.38 -3.94 -12.52
CA LEU A 118 -6.55 -4.89 -13.25
C LEU A 118 -7.40 -5.88 -14.06
N ILE A 119 -8.47 -6.41 -13.47
CA ILE A 119 -9.39 -7.32 -14.16
C ILE A 119 -10.03 -6.62 -15.37
N ILE A 120 -10.51 -5.39 -15.19
CA ILE A 120 -11.11 -4.61 -16.28
C ILE A 120 -10.07 -4.26 -17.37
N LEU A 121 -8.79 -4.13 -17.02
CA LEU A 121 -7.73 -3.87 -17.99
C LEU A 121 -7.42 -5.10 -18.87
N ILE A 122 -7.60 -6.31 -18.32
CA ILE A 122 -7.25 -7.58 -18.99
C ILE A 122 -8.44 -8.18 -19.75
N ALA A 123 -9.66 -8.00 -19.23
CA ALA A 123 -10.91 -8.48 -19.85
C ALA A 123 -11.33 -7.65 -21.07
#